data_AF-A0A078BGI8-F1
#
_entry.id   AF-A0A078BGI8-F1
#
_cell.length_a   1.000
_cell.length_b   1.000
_cell.length_c   1.000
_cell.angle_alpha   90.00
_cell.angle_beta   90.00
_cell.angle_gamma   90.00
#
_symmetry.space_group_name_H-M   'P 1'
#
loop_
_entity.id
_entity.type
_entity.pdbx_description
1 polymer ?
#
loop_
_entity_poly.entity_id
_entity_poly.type
_entity_poly.pdbx_seq_one_letter_code
_entity_poly.pdbx_strand_id
1 'polypeptide(L)'
;MQIDTAFFINAIGIAIMIYGLVDVLLLRSKIPGGQVGKAWKGLTLLIGLFTAGYLVSPFFSTLPADSIRIIVSLIFLFGAVYVILTVRLLYRIIAELAS
;
A
#
# COMPACT_ATOMS: atom_id res chain seq x y z
N MET A 1 5.68 19.88 17.97
CA MET A 1 4.98 19.40 16.76
C MET A 1 4.29 20.61 16.15
N GLN A 2 4.69 21.05 14.95
CA GLN A 2 3.96 22.11 14.25
C GLN A 2 2.68 21.50 13.67
N ILE A 3 1.53 22.06 14.06
CA ILE A 3 0.22 21.64 13.53
C ILE A 3 -0.02 22.51 12.30
N ASP A 4 0.32 21.96 11.14
CA ASP A 4 0.17 22.60 9.83
C ASP A 4 -0.64 21.71 8.88
N THR A 5 -0.86 22.16 7.66
CA THR A 5 -1.57 21.41 6.64
C THR A 5 -0.91 20.05 6.36
N ALA A 6 0.42 19.98 6.40
CA ALA A 6 1.18 18.75 6.15
C ALA A 6 0.91 17.70 7.24
N PHE A 7 0.79 18.12 8.50
CA PHE A 7 0.41 17.23 9.61
C PHE A 7 -0.94 16.54 9.35
N PHE A 8 -1.97 17.29 8.94
CA PHE A 8 -3.29 16.71 8.66
C PHE A 8 -3.28 15.77 7.45
N ILE A 9 -2.55 16.13 6.38
CA ILE A 9 -2.40 15.27 5.19
C ILE A 9 -1.76 13.94 5.59
N ASN A 10 -0.68 13.97 6.37
CA ASN A 10 -0.01 12.76 6.84
C ASN A 10 -0.92 11.90 7.74
N ALA A 11 -1.64 12.53 8.68
CA ALA A 11 -2.57 11.83 9.57
C ALA A 11 -3.69 11.12 8.78
N ILE A 12 -4.29 11.80 7.81
CA ILE A 12 -5.32 11.23 6.92
C ILE A 12 -4.72 10.10 6.08
N GLY A 13 -3.53 10.30 5.52
CA GLY A 13 -2.82 9.29 4.74
C GLY A 13 -2.57 8.01 5.53
N ILE A 14 -2.10 8.15 6.78
CA ILE A 14 -1.92 7.02 7.70
C ILE A 14 -3.25 6.30 7.95
N ALA A 15 -4.32 7.04 8.24
CA ALA A 15 -5.64 6.46 8.49
C ALA A 15 -6.15 5.65 7.28
N ILE A 16 -6.01 6.19 6.06
CA ILE A 16 -6.37 5.52 4.81
C ILE A 16 -5.54 4.26 4.61
N MET A 17 -4.23 4.30 4.86
CA MET A 17 -3.36 3.14 4.73
C MET A 17 -3.72 2.03 5.72
N ILE A 18 -3.99 2.38 6.99
CA ILE A 18 -4.46 1.41 7.98
C ILE A 18 -5.80 0.80 7.55
N TYR A 19 -6.74 1.62 7.09
CA TYR A 19 -8.01 1.14 6.58
C TYR A 19 -7.82 0.16 5.41
N GLY A 20 -7.00 0.52 4.42
CA GLY A 20 -6.71 -0.35 3.27
C GLY A 20 -6.01 -1.65 3.66
N LEU A 21 -5.14 -1.63 4.67
CA LEU A 21 -4.52 -2.84 5.22
C LEU A 21 -5.54 -3.74 5.91
N VAL A 22 -6.46 -3.18 6.69
CA VAL A 22 -7.54 -3.95 7.31
C VAL A 22 -8.43 -4.55 6.22
N ASP A 23 -8.81 -3.76 5.22
CA ASP A 23 -9.72 -4.19 4.16
C ASP A 23 -9.13 -5.34 3.33
N VAL A 24 -7.86 -5.25 2.91
CA VAL A 24 -7.22 -6.33 2.13
C VAL A 24 -7.08 -7.64 2.93
N LEU A 25 -6.94 -7.55 4.26
CA LEU A 25 -6.88 -8.70 5.15
C LEU A 25 -8.26 -9.34 5.36
N LEU A 26 -9.30 -8.53 5.56
CA LEU A 26 -10.68 -9.00 5.75
C LEU A 26 -11.23 -9.65 4.47
N LEU A 27 -10.99 -9.00 3.33
CA LEU A 27 -11.47 -9.47 2.04
C LEU A 27 -10.74 -10.72 1.55
N ARG A 28 -9.56 -11.06 2.09
CA ARG A 28 -8.78 -12.26 1.70
C ARG A 28 -9.60 -13.55 1.68
N SER A 29 -10.56 -13.70 2.60
CA SER A 29 -11.43 -14.88 2.69
C SER A 29 -12.42 -15.00 1.53
N LYS A 30 -12.73 -13.89 0.86
CA LYS A 30 -13.68 -13.79 -0.25
C LYS A 30 -13.01 -13.90 -1.62
N ILE A 31 -11.68 -13.93 -1.66
CA ILE A 31 -10.94 -13.94 -2.92
C ILE A 31 -10.79 -15.37 -3.43
N PRO A 32 -11.13 -15.62 -4.70
CA PRO A 32 -10.88 -16.91 -5.35
C PRO A 32 -9.44 -17.37 -5.19
N GLY A 33 -9.26 -18.67 -5.04
CA GLY A 33 -7.94 -19.29 -4.93
C GLY A 33 -7.11 -19.18 -6.22
N GLY A 34 -6.03 -19.96 -6.30
CA GLY A 34 -5.23 -20.04 -7.52
C GLY A 34 -4.44 -18.76 -7.83
N GLN A 35 -4.50 -18.29 -9.09
CA GLN A 35 -3.68 -17.19 -9.57
C GLN A 35 -4.12 -15.82 -9.03
N VAL A 36 -5.42 -15.63 -8.76
CA VAL A 36 -6.00 -14.42 -8.16
C VAL A 36 -5.54 -14.30 -6.71
N GLY A 37 -5.67 -15.37 -5.91
CA GLY A 37 -5.18 -15.41 -4.53
C GLY A 37 -3.67 -15.16 -4.37
N LYS A 38 -2.84 -15.63 -5.32
CA LYS A 38 -1.38 -15.33 -5.32
C LYS A 38 -1.11 -13.83 -5.51
N ALA A 39 -1.79 -13.20 -6.46
CA ALA A 39 -1.68 -11.77 -6.70
C ALA A 39 -2.20 -10.96 -5.49
N TRP A 40 -3.30 -11.40 -4.87
CA TRP A 40 -3.84 -10.81 -3.65
C TRP A 40 -2.84 -10.81 -2.49
N LYS A 41 -2.12 -11.92 -2.28
CA LYS A 41 -1.06 -11.99 -1.28
C LYS A 41 0.06 -10.98 -1.56
N GLY A 42 0.43 -10.81 -2.83
CA GLY A 42 1.40 -9.80 -3.25
C GLY A 42 0.93 -8.37 -2.94
N LEU A 43 -0.32 -8.05 -3.26
CA LEU A 43 -0.92 -6.75 -2.92
C LEU A 43 -0.98 -6.51 -1.42
N THR A 44 -1.37 -7.53 -0.64
CA THR A 44 -1.41 -7.47 0.83
C THR A 44 -0.04 -7.09 1.41
N LEU A 45 1.02 -7.71 0.89
CA LEU A 45 2.39 -7.44 1.34
C LEU A 45 2.83 -6.02 1.00
N LEU A 46 2.52 -5.53 -0.21
CA LEU A 46 2.84 -4.16 -0.63
C LEU A 46 2.07 -3.11 0.17
N ILE A 47 0.78 -3.34 0.43
CA ILE A 47 -0.03 -2.45 1.28
C ILE A 47 0.53 -2.41 2.70
N GLY A 48 0.95 -3.56 3.26
CA GLY A 48 1.64 -3.61 4.54
C GLY A 48 2.93 -2.80 4.56
N LEU A 49 3.76 -2.92 3.51
CA LEU A 49 5.00 -2.16 3.35
C LEU A 49 4.73 -0.65 3.28
N PHE A 50 3.76 -0.21 2.49
CA PHE A 50 3.38 1.20 2.43
C PHE A 50 2.83 1.69 3.76
N THR A 51 2.03 0.89 4.46
CA THR A 51 1.48 1.26 5.77
C THR A 51 2.61 1.50 6.75
N ALA A 52 3.63 0.63 6.77
CA ALA A 52 4.83 0.86 7.56
C ALA A 52 5.55 2.16 7.17
N GLY A 53 5.71 2.44 5.87
CA GLY A 53 6.29 3.69 5.39
C GLY A 53 5.52 4.95 5.86
N TYR A 54 4.19 4.91 5.79
CA TYR A 54 3.33 6.00 6.25
C TYR A 54 3.40 6.20 7.77
N LEU A 55 3.48 5.11 8.55
CA LEU A 55 3.65 5.18 10.01
C LEU A 55 5.00 5.77 10.41
N VAL A 56 6.02 5.68 9.56
CA VAL A 56 7.34 6.31 9.78
C VAL A 56 7.33 7.80 9.42
N SER A 57 6.39 8.27 8.57
CA SER A 57 6.34 9.67 8.11
C SER A 57 6.37 10.75 9.22
N PRO A 58 5.74 10.57 10.40
CA PRO A 58 5.82 11.57 11.48
C PRO A 58 7.23 11.72 12.07
N PHE A 59 8.10 10.72 11.88
CA PHE A 59 9.48 10.69 12.36
C PHE A 59 10.48 11.15 11.28
N PHE A 60 10.03 11.58 10.10
CA PHE A 60 10.96 12.01 9.05
C PHE A 60 11.84 13.21 9.47
N SER A 61 11.34 14.09 10.34
CA SER A 61 12.13 15.21 10.87
C SER A 61 13.31 14.79 11.74
N THR A 62 13.32 13.55 12.27
CA THR A 62 14.41 13.02 13.11
C THR A 62 15.35 12.09 12.35
N LEU A 63 15.07 11.80 11.07
CA LEU A 63 15.86 10.90 10.24
C LEU A 63 16.86 11.67 9.35
N PRO A 64 18.03 11.06 9.03
CA PRO A 64 18.95 11.62 8.04
C PRO A 64 18.28 11.75 6.66
N ALA A 65 18.63 12.81 5.92
CA ALA A 65 18.06 13.08 4.61
C ALA A 65 18.23 11.93 3.61
N ASP A 66 19.37 11.23 3.64
CA ASP A 66 19.62 10.08 2.76
C ASP A 66 18.72 8.88 3.09
N SER A 67 18.40 8.66 4.37
CA SER A 67 17.44 7.63 4.78
C SER A 67 16.04 7.93 4.24
N ILE A 68 15.61 9.19 4.31
CA ILE A 68 14.30 9.62 3.76
C ILE A 68 14.27 9.40 2.24
N ARG A 69 15.35 9.77 1.53
CA ARG A 69 15.47 9.55 0.08
C ARG A 69 15.31 8.07 -0.28
N ILE A 70 16.01 7.18 0.44
CA ILE A 70 15.91 5.74 0.22
C ILE A 70 14.48 5.24 0.46
N ILE A 71 13.85 5.65 1.58
CA ILE A 71 12.46 5.28 1.89
C ILE A 71 11.50 5.72 0.78
N VAL A 72 11.60 6.97 0.33
CA VAL A 72 10.75 7.52 -0.74
C VAL A 72 11.00 6.80 -2.07
N SER A 73 12.26 6.53 -2.43
CA SER A 73 12.60 5.76 -3.63
C SER A 73 12.03 4.33 -3.58
N LEU A 74 12.09 3.67 -2.42
CA LEU A 74 11.48 2.35 -2.23
C LEU A 74 9.95 2.43 -2.35
N ILE A 75 9.31 3.45 -1.78
CA ILE A 75 7.86 3.67 -1.93
C ILE A 75 7.50 3.83 -3.41
N PHE A 76 8.26 4.61 -4.19
CA PHE A 76 8.00 4.74 -5.62
C PHE A 76 8.20 3.43 -6.39
N LEU A 77 9.29 2.71 -6.11
CA LEU A 77 9.57 1.42 -6.74
C LEU A 77 8.44 0.41 -6.48
N PHE A 78 8.10 0.22 -5.20
CA PHE A 78 7.01 -0.68 -4.82
C PHE A 78 5.66 -0.17 -5.31
N GLY A 79 5.48 1.16 -5.45
CA GLY A 79 4.29 1.79 -6.03
C GLY A 79 4.09 1.37 -7.47
N ALA A 80 5.15 1.40 -8.28
CA ALA A 80 5.11 0.92 -9.65
C ALA A 80 4.73 -0.58 -9.73
N VAL A 81 5.30 -1.40 -8.83
CA VAL A 81 4.95 -2.83 -8.74
C VAL A 81 3.48 -3.02 -8.36
N TYR A 82 2.99 -2.25 -7.39
CA TYR A 82 1.60 -2.29 -6.94
C TYR A 82 0.63 -1.99 -8.09
N VAL A 83 0.90 -0.96 -8.88
CA VAL A 83 0.08 -0.60 -10.05
C VAL A 83 0.01 -1.77 -11.04
N ILE A 84 1.14 -2.38 -11.39
CA ILE A 84 1.17 -3.53 -12.33
C ILE A 84 0.38 -4.72 -11.77
N LEU A 85 0.57 -5.06 -10.49
CA LEU A 85 -0.15 -6.16 -9.86
C LEU A 85 -1.65 -5.91 -9.82
N THR A 86 -2.06 -4.67 -9.52
CA THR A 86 -3.47 -4.27 -9.46
C THR A 86 -4.12 -4.42 -10.83
N VAL A 87 -3.51 -3.88 -11.88
CA VAL A 87 -4.03 -3.98 -13.26
C VAL A 87 -4.15 -5.45 -13.69
N ARG A 88 -3.13 -6.27 -13.43
CA ARG A 88 -3.16 -7.70 -13.75
C ARG A 88 -4.24 -8.45 -12.99
N LEU A 89 -4.46 -8.11 -11.72
CA LEU A 89 -5.50 -8.71 -10.90
C LEU A 89 -6.88 -8.34 -11.43
N LEU A 90 -7.13 -7.05 -11.70
CA LEU A 90 -8.39 -6.57 -12.26
C LEU A 90 -8.70 -7.24 -13.60
N TYR A 91 -7.71 -7.33 -14.49
CA TYR A 91 -7.88 -8.04 -15.77
C TYR A 91 -8.30 -9.50 -15.58
N ARG A 92 -7.67 -10.21 -14.63
CA ARG A 92 -8.01 -11.61 -14.33
C ARG A 92 -9.42 -11.76 -13.78
N ILE A 93 -9.82 -10.87 -12.86
CA ILE A 93 -11.17 -10.87 -12.29
C ILE A 93 -12.22 -10.63 -13.38
N ILE A 94 -11.99 -9.64 -14.26
CA ILE A 94 -12.88 -9.35 -15.38
C ILE A 94 -12.96 -10.55 -16.33
N ALA A 95 -11.83 -11.18 -16.64
CA ALA A 95 -11.79 -12.36 -17.50
C ALA A 95 -12.53 -13.56 -16.92
N GLU A 96 -12.45 -13.80 -15.60
CA GLU A 96 -13.20 -14.84 -14.90
C GLU A 96 -14.71 -14.55 -14.81
N LEU A 97 -15.12 -13.27 -14.76
CA LEU A 97 -16.54 -12.89 -14.73
C LEU A 97 -17.20 -12.89 -16.12
N ALA A 98 -16.41 -12.75 -17.18
CA ALA A 98 -16.88 -12.72 -18.56
C ALA A 98 -16.98 -14.12 -19.21
N SER A 99 -16.48 -15.16 -18.52
CA SER A 99 -16.56 -16.57 -18.91
C SER A 99 -17.73 -17.28 -18.25
#